data_AF-A0A7S1AK82-F1
#
_entry.id   AF-A0A7S1AK82-F1
#
_cell.length_a   1.000
_cell.length_b   1.000
_cell.length_c   1.000
_cell.angle_alpha   90.00
_cell.angle_beta   90.00
_cell.angle_gamma   90.00
#
_symmetry.space_group_name_H-M   'P 1'
#
loop_
_entity.id
_entity.type
_entity.pdbx_description
1 polymer ?
#
loop_
_entity_poly.entity_id
_entity_poly.type
_entity_poly.pdbx_seq_one_letter_code
_entity_poly.pdbx_strand_id
1 'polypeptide(L)'
;MPDPESDCSDVELVLISAMGLSWVHVAALLGLHTFGRADLHDSGYDGWWTEPTRSRELNNDYAISMVTHGWRTQVGVNGNPGRNQWEIAGEFAPTTKQGHRMMLNT
;
A
#
# COMPACT_ATOMS: atom_id res chain seq x y z
N MET A 1 -6.58 11.80 -4.50
CA MET A 1 -6.40 10.34 -4.34
C MET A 1 -7.31 9.90 -3.21
N PRO A 2 -7.88 8.69 -3.27
CA PRO A 2 -8.70 8.13 -2.17
C PRO A 2 -7.97 8.26 -0.83
N ASP A 3 -8.70 8.52 0.26
CA ASP A 3 -8.11 8.62 1.59
C ASP A 3 -7.74 7.22 2.12
N PRO A 4 -6.46 6.93 2.43
CA PRO A 4 -6.05 5.65 2.98
C PRO A 4 -6.61 5.33 4.36
N GLU A 5 -7.09 6.34 5.09
CA GLU A 5 -7.75 6.16 6.39
C GLU A 5 -9.24 5.80 6.23
N SER A 6 -9.80 5.98 5.03
CA SER A 6 -11.12 5.50 4.65
C SER A 6 -11.08 4.03 4.20
N ASP A 7 -12.22 3.52 3.75
CA ASP A 7 -12.36 2.17 3.17
C ASP A 7 -12.53 2.22 1.64
N CYS A 8 -12.87 1.08 1.03
CA CYS A 8 -13.07 0.93 -0.41
C CYS A 8 -14.14 1.87 -1.00
N SER A 9 -15.01 2.47 -0.19
CA SER A 9 -16.02 3.43 -0.67
C SER A 9 -15.41 4.70 -1.25
N ASP A 10 -14.27 5.15 -0.71
CA ASP A 10 -13.57 6.34 -1.21
C ASP A 10 -12.90 6.08 -2.57
N VAL A 11 -12.47 4.83 -2.78
CA VAL A 11 -11.91 4.36 -4.05
C VAL A 11 -13.00 4.34 -5.12
N GLU A 12 -14.19 3.83 -4.79
CA GLU A 12 -15.36 3.86 -5.67
C GLU A 12 -15.81 5.30 -5.97
N LEU A 13 -15.88 6.16 -4.95
CA LEU A 13 -16.27 7.56 -5.12
C LEU A 13 -15.31 8.31 -6.05
N VAL A 14 -14.01 8.23 -5.79
CA VAL A 14 -13.01 9.02 -6.51
C VAL A 14 -12.70 8.40 -7.88
N LEU A 15 -12.32 7.13 -7.92
CA LEU A 15 -11.78 6.55 -9.16
C LEU A 15 -12.88 6.08 -10.12
N ILE A 16 -14.02 5.61 -9.61
CA ILE A 16 -15.10 5.10 -10.45
C ILE A 16 -16.10 6.20 -10.73
N SER A 17 -16.70 6.78 -9.68
CA SER A 17 -17.80 7.74 -9.85
C SER A 17 -17.31 9.08 -10.41
N ALA A 18 -16.22 9.63 -9.86
CA ALA A 18 -15.72 10.93 -10.30
C ALA A 18 -14.80 10.85 -11.53
N MET A 19 -13.99 9.79 -11.67
CA MET A 19 -13.04 9.64 -12.78
C MET A 19 -13.51 8.72 -13.91
N GLY A 20 -14.65 8.02 -13.75
CA GLY A 20 -15.25 7.20 -14.81
C GLY A 20 -14.49 5.90 -15.12
N LEU A 21 -13.65 5.41 -14.21
CA LEU A 21 -12.92 4.17 -14.40
C LEU A 21 -13.78 2.95 -14.08
N SER A 22 -13.48 1.82 -14.72
CA SER A 22 -14.03 0.53 -14.31
C SER A 22 -13.19 -0.04 -13.16
N TRP A 23 -13.75 -0.98 -12.39
CA TRP A 23 -12.98 -1.73 -11.38
C TRP A 23 -11.71 -2.38 -11.94
N VAL A 24 -11.72 -2.83 -13.20
CA VAL A 24 -10.53 -3.39 -13.85
C VAL A 24 -9.44 -2.34 -14.05
N HIS A 25 -9.82 -1.13 -14.48
CA HIS A 25 -8.87 -0.02 -14.60
C HIS A 25 -8.33 0.42 -13.24
N VAL A 26 -9.19 0.46 -12.21
CA VAL A 26 -8.78 0.80 -10.84
C VAL A 26 -7.78 -0.20 -10.30
N ALA A 27 -8.06 -1.50 -10.41
CA ALA A 27 -7.13 -2.55 -10.00
C ALA A 27 -5.79 -2.46 -10.74
N ALA A 28 -5.80 -2.17 -12.04
CA ALA A 28 -4.58 -1.98 -12.82
C ALA A 28 -3.77 -0.74 -12.36
N LEU A 29 -4.44 0.37 -12.04
CA LEU A 29 -3.79 1.58 -11.54
C LEU A 29 -3.21 1.38 -10.14
N LEU A 30 -3.95 0.76 -9.22
CA LEU A 30 -3.46 0.44 -7.88
C LEU A 30 -2.28 -0.55 -7.93
N GLY A 31 -2.24 -1.42 -8.94
CA GLY A 31 -1.10 -2.29 -9.23
C GLY A 31 0.22 -1.56 -9.49
N LEU A 32 0.21 -0.24 -9.77
CA LEU A 32 1.44 0.57 -9.83
C LEU A 32 2.17 0.65 -8.49
N HIS A 33 1.52 0.29 -7.39
CA HIS A 33 2.19 -0.02 -6.13
C HIS A 33 3.11 -1.26 -6.23
N THR A 34 3.39 -1.82 -7.40
CA THR A 34 4.61 -2.62 -7.57
C THR A 34 5.89 -1.78 -7.51
N PHE A 35 5.80 -0.46 -7.74
CA PHE A 35 6.92 0.47 -7.80
C PHE A 35 7.03 1.36 -6.57
N GLY A 36 8.29 1.67 -6.21
CA GLY A 36 8.59 2.68 -5.19
C GLY A 36 8.12 2.30 -3.79
N ARG A 37 7.86 3.34 -3.00
CA ARG A 37 7.57 3.26 -1.57
C ARG A 37 6.72 4.45 -1.13
N ALA A 38 6.07 4.33 0.02
CA ALA A 38 5.59 5.47 0.77
C ALA A 38 6.74 6.11 1.56
N ASP A 39 6.83 7.43 1.52
CA ASP A 39 7.80 8.22 2.29
C ASP A 39 7.09 9.02 3.40
N LEU A 40 7.70 9.01 4.59
CA LEU A 40 7.18 9.71 5.76
C LEU A 40 7.04 11.20 5.54
N HIS A 41 7.99 11.82 4.83
CA HIS A 41 7.97 13.25 4.55
C HIS A 41 6.81 13.61 3.60
N ASP A 42 6.57 12.78 2.59
CA ASP A 42 5.62 13.11 1.52
C ASP A 42 4.17 12.76 1.87
N SER A 43 3.96 11.68 2.64
CA SER A 43 2.62 11.14 2.90
C SER A 43 2.29 10.93 4.39
N GLY A 44 3.31 10.81 5.23
CA GLY A 44 3.18 10.39 6.63
C GLY A 44 3.07 8.87 6.82
N TYR A 45 3.10 8.08 5.75
CA TYR A 45 3.25 6.62 5.78
C TYR A 45 4.70 6.21 5.50
N ASP A 46 5.11 5.01 5.90
CA ASP A 46 6.49 4.55 5.71
C ASP A 46 6.56 3.12 5.23
N GLY A 47 7.25 2.89 4.12
CA GLY A 47 7.65 1.54 3.73
C GLY A 47 7.42 1.25 2.26
N TRP A 48 7.92 0.10 1.84
CA TRP A 48 7.85 -0.37 0.47
C TRP A 48 6.57 -1.17 0.24
N TRP A 49 5.97 -1.03 -0.93
CA TRP A 49 4.84 -1.88 -1.31
C TRP A 49 5.28 -3.32 -1.62
N THR A 50 6.50 -3.48 -2.13
CA THR A 50 7.15 -4.73 -2.51
C THR A 50 8.58 -4.76 -1.96
N GLU A 51 9.42 -5.73 -2.35
CA GLU A 51 10.81 -5.73 -1.91
C GLU A 51 11.63 -4.59 -2.55
N PRO A 52 12.49 -3.88 -1.79
CA PRO A 52 13.20 -2.69 -2.29
C PRO A 52 14.01 -2.92 -3.58
N THR A 53 14.58 -4.12 -3.72
CA THR A 53 15.37 -4.52 -4.90
C THR A 53 14.50 -4.70 -6.14
N ARG A 54 13.21 -5.00 -5.97
CA ARG A 54 12.24 -5.27 -7.04
C ARG A 54 11.28 -4.12 -7.31
N SER A 55 11.19 -3.14 -6.42
CA SER A 55 10.33 -1.96 -6.56
C SER A 55 10.74 -0.97 -7.67
N ARG A 56 11.68 -1.34 -8.54
CA ARG A 56 12.11 -0.56 -9.71
C ARG A 56 11.80 -1.26 -11.04
N GLU A 57 11.18 -2.43 -10.97
CA GLU A 57 10.88 -3.29 -12.11
C GLU A 57 9.38 -3.45 -12.27
N LEU A 58 8.90 -3.48 -13.52
CA LEU A 58 7.52 -3.85 -13.78
C LEU A 58 7.36 -5.34 -13.53
N ASN A 59 6.57 -5.70 -12.52
CA ASN A 59 6.33 -7.08 -12.14
C ASN A 59 4.98 -7.22 -11.39
N ASN A 60 4.71 -8.42 -10.87
CA ASN A 60 3.43 -8.77 -10.24
C ASN A 60 3.51 -8.88 -8.71
N ASP A 61 4.62 -8.44 -8.08
CA ASP A 61 4.88 -8.71 -6.67
C ASP A 61 3.84 -8.07 -5.76
N TYR A 62 3.33 -6.90 -6.12
CA TYR A 62 2.26 -6.25 -5.36
C TYR A 62 1.01 -7.13 -5.28
N ALA A 63 0.52 -7.61 -6.43
CA ALA A 63 -0.66 -8.46 -6.51
C ALA A 63 -0.46 -9.80 -5.78
N ILE A 64 0.73 -10.39 -5.89
CA ILE A 64 1.09 -11.61 -5.15
C ILE A 64 1.08 -11.32 -3.64
N SER A 65 1.72 -10.22 -3.22
CA SER A 65 1.86 -9.85 -1.81
C SER A 65 0.51 -9.66 -1.11
N MET A 66 -0.48 -9.09 -1.79
CA MET A 66 -1.83 -8.93 -1.25
C MET A 66 -2.51 -10.26 -0.89
N VAL A 67 -2.20 -11.35 -1.60
CA VAL A 67 -2.88 -12.65 -1.40
C VAL A 67 -2.02 -13.69 -0.68
N THR A 68 -0.69 -13.52 -0.64
CA THR A 68 0.21 -14.53 -0.05
C THR A 68 0.77 -14.15 1.31
N HIS A 69 0.80 -12.87 1.68
CA HIS A 69 1.35 -12.45 2.98
C HIS A 69 0.26 -12.24 4.03
N GLY A 70 0.62 -12.55 5.27
CA GLY A 70 -0.15 -12.08 6.42
C GLY A 70 0.14 -10.60 6.65
N TRP A 71 -0.89 -9.83 6.99
CA TRP A 71 -0.79 -8.40 7.29
C TRP A 71 -1.31 -8.15 8.71
N ARG A 72 -0.66 -7.22 9.41
CA ARG A 72 -1.16 -6.71 10.70
C ARG A 72 -1.20 -5.19 10.66
N THR A 73 -2.12 -4.63 11.43
CA THR A 73 -2.28 -3.18 11.52
C THR A 73 -1.10 -2.57 12.28
N GLN A 74 -0.51 -1.53 11.71
CA GLN A 74 0.41 -0.60 12.34
C GLN A 74 -0.31 0.73 12.51
N VAL A 75 -0.66 1.06 13.74
CA VAL A 75 -1.33 2.32 14.07
C VAL A 75 -0.34 3.40 14.48
N GLY A 76 -0.66 4.65 14.20
CA GLY A 76 0.13 5.77 14.71
C GLY A 76 1.52 5.89 14.07
N VAL A 77 1.62 5.75 12.74
CA VAL A 77 2.89 5.78 12.01
C VAL A 77 3.66 7.06 12.36
N ASN A 78 4.91 6.89 12.79
CA ASN A 78 5.78 7.98 13.27
C ASN A 78 5.12 8.89 14.35
N GLY A 79 4.26 8.30 15.20
CA GLY A 79 3.55 9.02 16.26
C GLY A 79 2.33 9.82 15.79
N ASN A 80 1.90 9.68 14.53
CA ASN A 80 0.73 10.36 14.00
C ASN A 80 -0.52 9.45 14.06
N PRO A 81 -1.51 9.71 14.96
CA PRO A 81 -2.67 8.85 15.12
C PRO A 81 -3.61 8.80 13.89
N GLY A 82 -3.49 9.77 12.97
CA GLY A 82 -4.24 9.79 11.71
C GLY A 82 -3.47 9.17 10.53
N ARG A 83 -2.42 8.38 10.82
CA ARG A 83 -1.67 7.62 9.81
C ARG A 83 -1.56 6.19 10.28
N ASN A 84 -2.38 5.32 9.69
CA ASN A 84 -2.47 3.91 9.96
C ASN A 84 -2.19 3.14 8.68
N GLN A 85 -1.39 2.09 8.78
CA GLN A 85 -1.03 1.27 7.64
C GLN A 85 -1.01 -0.20 8.04
N TRP A 86 -0.84 -1.07 7.05
CA TRP A 86 -0.58 -2.48 7.26
C TRP A 86 0.91 -2.73 7.14
N GLU A 87 1.45 -3.62 7.96
CA GLU A 87 2.80 -4.15 7.82
C GLU A 87 2.76 -5.68 7.71
N ILE A 88 3.75 -6.26 7.04
CA ILE A 88 3.84 -7.72 6.90
C ILE A 88 3.96 -8.38 8.29
N ALA A 89 3.19 -9.44 8.49
CA ALA A 89 3.22 -10.29 9.68
C ALA A 89 3.71 -11.71 9.35
N GLY A 90 4.16 -12.42 10.38
CA GLY A 90 4.57 -13.83 10.28
C GLY A 90 5.99 -14.02 9.76
N GLU A 91 6.23 -15.15 9.07
CA GLU A 91 7.56 -15.56 8.59
C GLU A 91 8.19 -14.57 7.61
N PHE A 92 7.36 -13.83 6.86
CA PHE A 92 7.81 -12.85 5.87
C PHE A 92 8.02 -11.45 6.47
N ALA A 93 7.85 -11.26 7.78
CA ALA A 93 8.07 -9.97 8.42
C ALA A 93 9.55 -9.56 8.29
N PRO A 94 9.85 -8.37 7.76
CA PRO A 94 11.22 -7.92 7.56
C PRO A 94 11.94 -7.77 8.90
N THR A 95 13.18 -8.27 8.97
CA THR A 95 14.03 -8.18 10.18
C THR A 95 14.76 -6.85 10.29
N THR A 96 14.76 -6.04 9.23
CA THR A 96 15.42 -4.74 9.17
C THR A 96 14.43 -3.63 8.83
N LYS A 97 14.71 -2.42 9.30
CA LYS A 97 13.90 -1.24 8.97
C LYS A 97 13.95 -0.90 7.49
N GLN A 98 15.07 -1.15 6.80
CA GLN A 98 15.16 -0.86 5.37
C GLN A 98 14.24 -1.74 4.52
N GLY A 99 13.91 -2.95 5.00
CA GLY A 99 12.99 -3.87 4.35
C GLY A 99 11.54 -3.70 4.79
N HIS A 100 11.20 -2.66 5.55
CA HIS A 100 9.84 -2.43 6.04
C HIS A 100 8.86 -2.36 4.86
N ARG A 101 7.94 -3.33 4.82
CA ARG A 101 6.93 -3.46 3.76
C ARG A 101 5.56 -3.13 4.32
N MET A 102 4.80 -2.40 3.53
CA MET A 102 3.55 -1.82 3.97
C MET A 102 2.45 -1.85 2.90
N MET A 103 1.19 -1.77 3.36
CA MET A 103 0.01 -1.54 2.51
C MET A 103 -0.90 -0.50 3.14
N LEU A 104 -1.71 0.13 2.28
CA LEU A 104 -2.79 1.04 2.67
C LEU A 104 -4.14 0.39 2.37
N ASN A 105 -5.20 0.95 2.93
CA ASN A 105 -6.54 0.61 2.46
C ASN A 105 -6.67 1.15 1.01
N THR A 106 -7.07 0.27 0.09
CA THR A 106 -7.19 0.55 -1.35
C THR A 106 -8.40 -0.15 -1.95
#